data_AF-M7T9M0-F1
#
_entry.id   AF-M7T9M0-F1
#
_cell.length_a   1.000
_cell.length_b   1.000
_cell.length_c   1.000
_cell.angle_alpha   90.00
_cell.angle_beta   90.00
_cell.angle_gamma   90.00
#
_symmetry.space_group_name_H-M   'P 1'
#
loop_
_entity.id
_entity.type
_entity.pdbx_description
1 polymer ?
#
loop_
_entity_poly.entity_id
_entity_poly.type
_entity_poly.pdbx_seq_one_letter_code
_entity_poly.pdbx_strand_id
1 'polypeptide(L)'
;MNPYEANPAKIPTNDRYSDLPLYGRYFPASGDFQPDPKHTNSVSEDSLKYWASVLDLCNTSNRIYEGLEGARDVFALGSVIIKSSHLHAHLQGRRASRDFSYADANEVKATALARTVLKDVKVPIIYFARKINGRDVLVQERIAGVGLNIAWQYISAAQKQLFKEEARDILRSLSKVTPPSSSTTRSYVVEDVDPKAHRGIQELEYDIIFSEDNRDSDLSFMHNDFTLSNCIVNNDKIVGLVDWEMAGYFGLKTAAQVHVKIRTPRRENFTALNLSEDVLNDILFWNDLYEV
;
A
#
# COMPACT_ATOMS: atom_id res chain seq x y z
N MET A 1 9.87 1.83 -24.14
CA MET A 1 10.38 2.64 -23.00
C MET A 1 11.07 1.69 -22.04
N ASN A 2 12.07 2.13 -21.28
CA ASN A 2 12.58 1.32 -20.17
C ASN A 2 11.47 1.19 -19.09
N PRO A 3 10.93 -0.01 -18.81
CA PRO A 3 9.88 -0.20 -17.80
C PRO A 3 10.32 0.21 -16.39
N TYR A 4 11.62 0.28 -16.14
CA TYR A 4 12.22 0.58 -14.84
C TYR A 4 12.80 2.00 -14.74
N GLU A 5 12.45 2.90 -15.67
CA GLU A 5 12.86 4.30 -15.56
C GLU A 5 12.15 4.96 -14.38
N ALA A 6 12.91 5.19 -13.32
CA ALA A 6 12.42 5.77 -12.06
C ALA A 6 12.80 7.24 -11.90
N ASN A 7 13.64 7.81 -12.80
CA ASN A 7 14.03 9.21 -12.76
C ASN A 7 12.97 10.09 -13.46
N PRO A 8 12.29 10.99 -12.73
CA PRO A 8 11.32 11.94 -13.28
C PRO A 8 11.81 12.69 -14.53
N ALA A 9 13.08 13.08 -14.57
CA ALA A 9 13.65 13.88 -15.66
C ALA A 9 13.86 13.08 -16.96
N LYS A 10 13.73 11.76 -16.91
CA LYS A 10 13.91 10.86 -18.06
C LYS A 10 12.60 10.28 -18.59
N ILE A 11 11.48 10.61 -17.96
CA ILE A 11 10.15 10.15 -18.39
C ILE A 11 9.80 10.86 -19.71
N PRO A 12 9.50 10.12 -20.78
CA PRO A 12 9.05 10.70 -22.05
C PRO A 12 7.75 11.48 -21.90
N THR A 13 7.60 12.56 -22.67
CA THR A 13 6.40 13.42 -22.64
C THR A 13 5.13 12.74 -23.13
N ASN A 14 5.25 11.59 -23.78
CA ASN A 14 4.12 10.75 -24.21
C ASN A 14 3.83 9.60 -23.23
N ASP A 15 4.52 9.51 -22.08
CA ASP A 15 4.16 8.58 -21.02
C ASP A 15 2.78 8.94 -20.46
N ARG A 16 1.96 7.91 -20.18
CA ARG A 16 0.62 8.06 -19.60
C ARG A 16 0.61 8.85 -18.27
N TYR A 17 1.71 8.80 -17.52
CA TYR A 17 1.87 9.44 -16.22
C TYR A 17 2.94 10.56 -16.26
N SER A 18 3.19 11.14 -17.44
CA SER A 18 4.16 12.23 -17.60
C SER A 18 3.79 13.50 -16.81
N ASP A 19 2.51 13.71 -16.53
CA ASP A 19 1.96 14.78 -15.70
C ASP A 19 2.05 14.51 -14.18
N LEU A 20 2.30 13.25 -13.80
CA LEU A 20 2.46 12.80 -12.42
C LEU A 20 3.82 12.10 -12.21
N PRO A 21 4.95 12.79 -12.41
CA PRO A 21 6.25 12.15 -12.55
C PRO A 21 6.79 11.51 -11.26
N LEU A 22 6.21 11.84 -10.10
CA LEU A 22 6.53 11.23 -8.81
C LEU A 22 5.66 10.01 -8.47
N TYR A 23 4.56 9.81 -9.20
CA TYR A 23 3.62 8.72 -8.96
C TYR A 23 4.23 7.39 -9.40
N GLY A 24 4.37 6.46 -8.45
CA GLY A 24 4.91 5.12 -8.70
C GLY A 24 6.36 5.11 -9.23
N ARG A 25 7.15 6.16 -9.01
CA ARG A 25 8.54 6.26 -9.46
C ARG A 25 9.41 6.89 -8.41
N TYR A 26 10.55 6.29 -8.09
CA TYR A 26 11.53 6.90 -7.20
C TYR A 26 12.96 6.49 -7.57
N PHE A 27 13.75 7.49 -7.93
CA PHE A 27 15.20 7.38 -8.08
C PHE A 27 15.87 8.23 -6.99
N PRO A 28 16.61 7.62 -6.04
CA PRO A 28 17.28 8.36 -4.98
C PRO A 28 18.26 9.40 -5.52
N ALA A 29 18.22 10.60 -4.94
CA ALA A 29 19.09 11.71 -5.26
C ALA A 29 19.84 12.20 -4.00
N SER A 30 21.04 12.74 -4.18
CA SER A 30 21.85 13.25 -3.06
C SER A 30 21.20 14.43 -2.32
N GLY A 31 20.29 15.15 -2.98
CA GLY A 31 19.52 16.26 -2.40
C GLY A 31 18.17 15.85 -1.82
N ASP A 32 17.86 14.56 -1.77
CA ASP A 32 16.60 14.10 -1.19
C ASP A 32 16.52 14.48 0.28
N PHE A 33 15.35 14.99 0.69
CA PHE A 33 15.00 15.08 2.09
C PHE A 33 15.16 13.71 2.75
N GLN A 34 15.86 13.68 3.89
CA GLN A 34 16.02 12.51 4.74
C GLN A 34 15.51 12.85 6.13
N PRO A 35 14.67 11.99 6.75
CA PRO A 35 14.30 12.17 8.15
C PRO A 35 15.51 12.21 9.07
N ASP A 36 15.55 13.16 9.99
CA ASP A 36 16.54 13.15 11.06
C ASP A 36 16.24 11.98 12.03
N PRO A 37 17.18 11.03 12.20
CA PRO A 37 16.97 9.86 13.06
C PRO A 37 16.57 10.21 14.49
N LYS A 38 16.95 11.38 15.03
CA LYS A 38 16.59 11.80 16.40
C LYS A 38 15.09 11.97 16.61
N HIS A 39 14.34 12.19 15.53
CA HIS A 39 12.90 12.43 15.56
C HIS A 39 12.07 11.18 15.19
N THR A 40 12.72 10.11 14.74
CA THR A 40 12.06 8.85 14.38
C THR A 40 11.41 8.22 15.60
N ASN A 41 10.11 7.90 15.50
CA ASN A 41 9.29 7.29 16.56
C ASN A 41 9.29 8.04 17.92
N SER A 42 9.74 9.30 17.93
CA SER A 42 9.79 10.13 19.13
C SER A 42 8.49 10.92 19.34
N VAL A 43 8.14 11.13 20.61
CA VAL A 43 6.95 11.89 21.04
C VAL A 43 7.33 13.19 21.76
N SER A 44 8.60 13.57 21.76
CA SER A 44 9.01 14.83 22.36
C SER A 44 8.39 16.01 21.63
N GLU A 45 8.16 17.11 22.34
CA GLU A 45 7.62 18.35 21.76
C GLU A 45 8.48 18.82 20.57
N ASP A 46 9.81 18.71 20.69
CA ASP A 46 10.75 19.02 19.60
C ASP A 46 10.55 18.14 18.37
N SER A 47 10.20 16.86 18.55
CA SER A 47 9.93 15.95 17.43
C SER A 47 8.60 16.24 16.77
N LEU A 48 7.58 16.62 17.55
CA LEU A 48 6.31 17.06 16.99
C LEU A 48 6.46 18.36 16.19
N LYS A 49 7.26 19.32 16.68
CA LYS A 49 7.61 20.55 15.93
C LYS A 49 8.38 20.23 14.65
N TYR A 50 9.33 19.30 14.71
CA TYR A 50 10.06 18.84 13.52
C TYR A 50 9.12 18.24 12.47
N TRP A 51 8.24 17.31 12.85
CA TRP A 51 7.35 16.69 11.87
C TRP A 51 6.31 17.68 11.34
N ALA A 52 5.90 18.68 12.14
CA ALA A 52 5.08 19.77 11.65
C ALA A 52 5.79 20.61 10.57
N SER A 53 7.08 20.95 10.77
CA SER A 53 7.84 21.68 9.73
C SER A 53 8.11 20.84 8.50
N VAL A 54 8.21 19.51 8.62
CA VAL A 54 8.28 18.60 7.47
C VAL A 54 6.96 18.59 6.70
N LEU A 55 5.81 18.63 7.38
CA LEU A 55 4.51 18.76 6.72
C LEU A 55 4.36 20.07 5.95
N ASP A 56 4.95 21.18 6.41
CA ASP A 56 4.92 22.46 5.68
C ASP A 56 5.60 22.36 4.30
N LEU A 57 6.45 21.36 4.08
CA LEU A 57 7.07 21.07 2.78
C LEU A 57 6.13 20.30 1.84
N CYS A 58 5.07 19.68 2.35
CA CYS A 58 4.08 18.93 1.57
C CYS A 58 3.05 19.89 0.97
N ASN A 59 2.96 19.92 -0.36
CA ASN A 59 2.05 20.79 -1.10
C ASN A 59 1.66 20.14 -2.43
N THR A 60 0.92 20.86 -3.27
CA THR A 60 0.41 20.33 -4.54
C THR A 60 1.51 19.88 -5.51
N SER A 61 2.73 20.42 -5.40
CA SER A 61 3.84 20.05 -6.30
C SER A 61 4.47 18.68 -6.00
N ASN A 62 4.30 18.16 -4.78
CA ASN A 62 4.82 16.85 -4.37
C ASN A 62 3.72 15.88 -3.92
N ARG A 63 2.45 16.24 -4.11
CA ARG A 63 1.29 15.38 -3.90
C ARG A 63 1.15 14.38 -5.06
N ILE A 64 1.20 13.09 -4.74
CA ILE A 64 1.06 12.00 -5.71
C ILE A 64 -0.32 11.37 -5.72
N TYR A 65 -1.12 11.61 -4.67
CA TYR A 65 -2.52 11.22 -4.60
C TYR A 65 -3.29 12.26 -3.80
N GLU A 66 -4.39 12.74 -4.37
CA GLU A 66 -5.35 13.59 -3.67
C GLU A 66 -6.46 12.72 -3.08
N GLY A 67 -6.57 12.74 -1.75
CA GLY A 67 -7.61 12.03 -1.05
C GLY A 67 -8.98 12.65 -1.33
N LEU A 68 -9.99 11.80 -1.50
CA LEU A 68 -11.38 12.24 -1.46
C LEU A 68 -11.72 12.87 -0.10
N GLU A 69 -12.89 13.51 -0.02
CA GLU A 69 -13.36 14.12 1.23
C GLU A 69 -13.29 13.13 2.41
N GLY A 70 -12.60 13.54 3.48
CA GLY A 70 -12.41 12.73 4.68
C GLY A 70 -11.24 11.73 4.62
N ALA A 71 -10.57 11.59 3.47
CA ALA A 71 -9.37 10.78 3.28
C ALA A 71 -8.07 11.58 3.53
N ARG A 72 -6.92 10.96 3.25
CA ARG A 72 -5.59 11.60 3.30
C ARG A 72 -5.06 11.82 1.89
N ASP A 73 -4.33 12.92 1.71
CA ASP A 73 -3.42 13.08 0.59
C ASP A 73 -2.17 12.22 0.83
N VAL A 74 -1.52 11.81 -0.27
CA VAL A 74 -0.23 11.13 -0.24
C VAL A 74 0.80 11.99 -0.95
N PHE A 75 1.92 12.24 -0.28
CA PHE A 75 3.01 13.09 -0.76
C PHE A 75 4.29 12.28 -0.89
N ALA A 76 5.10 12.65 -1.87
CA ALA A 76 6.44 12.12 -2.09
C ALA A 76 7.48 13.22 -1.82
N LEU A 77 8.13 13.19 -0.66
CA LEU A 77 9.09 14.21 -0.23
C LEU A 77 10.48 13.58 -0.07
N GLY A 78 11.34 13.73 -1.08
CA GLY A 78 12.66 13.10 -1.11
C GLY A 78 12.54 11.58 -0.91
N SER A 79 13.16 11.07 0.16
CA SER A 79 13.19 9.65 0.49
C SER A 79 12.01 9.12 1.28
N VAL A 80 10.95 9.93 1.49
CA VAL A 80 9.76 9.50 2.24
C VAL A 80 8.46 9.65 1.48
N ILE A 81 7.52 8.80 1.85
CA ILE A 81 6.09 8.94 1.56
C ILE A 81 5.40 9.44 2.82
N ILE A 82 4.55 10.45 2.68
CA ILE A 82 3.80 11.06 3.77
C ILE A 82 2.30 10.95 3.46
N LYS A 83 1.52 10.32 4.35
CA LYS A 83 0.05 10.29 4.29
C LYS A 83 -0.49 11.30 5.31
N SER A 84 -1.23 12.32 4.88
CA SER A 84 -1.79 13.35 5.77
C SER A 84 -2.97 14.10 5.14
N SER A 85 -3.90 14.61 5.96
CA SER A 85 -5.00 15.48 5.52
C SER A 85 -4.77 16.97 5.81
N HIS A 86 -3.52 17.41 6.05
CA HIS A 86 -3.22 18.79 6.48
C HIS A 86 -3.65 19.88 5.49
N LEU A 87 -3.72 19.58 4.18
CA LEU A 87 -4.22 20.51 3.16
C LEU A 87 -5.76 20.56 3.08
N HIS A 88 -6.46 19.60 3.71
CA HIS A 88 -7.91 19.52 3.65
C HIS A 88 -8.53 20.44 4.71
N ALA A 89 -9.72 20.97 4.42
CA ALA A 89 -10.50 21.70 5.42
C ALA A 89 -10.76 20.83 6.67
N HIS A 90 -10.85 21.47 7.85
CA HIS A 90 -11.33 20.79 9.04
C HIS A 90 -12.84 20.57 8.92
N LEU A 91 -13.24 19.33 8.63
CA LEU A 91 -14.63 18.93 8.52
C LEU A 91 -15.12 18.33 9.86
N GLN A 92 -16.42 18.44 10.11
CA GLN A 92 -17.06 17.94 11.34
C GLN A 92 -18.23 17.01 11.03
N GLY A 93 -18.68 16.24 12.03
CA GLY A 93 -19.80 15.33 11.92
C GLY A 93 -19.54 14.21 10.90
N ARG A 94 -20.53 13.89 10.05
CA ARG A 94 -20.43 12.82 9.04
C ARG A 94 -19.38 13.06 7.95
N ARG A 95 -18.86 14.29 7.84
CA ARG A 95 -17.84 14.70 6.86
C ARG A 95 -16.44 14.77 7.49
N ALA A 96 -16.33 14.55 8.80
CA ALA A 96 -15.05 14.58 9.50
C ALA A 96 -14.07 13.58 8.87
N SER A 97 -12.78 13.91 8.92
CA SER A 97 -11.73 12.97 8.50
C SER A 97 -11.91 11.65 9.23
N ARG A 98 -11.73 10.55 8.49
CA ARG A 98 -11.65 9.21 9.08
C ARG A 98 -10.57 9.18 10.15
N ASP A 99 -10.79 8.45 11.23
CA ASP A 99 -9.73 8.19 12.21
C ASP A 99 -8.81 7.10 11.66
N PHE A 100 -7.59 7.46 11.29
CA PHE A 100 -6.62 6.53 10.70
C PHE A 100 -5.76 5.83 11.75
N SER A 101 -5.98 6.10 13.04
CA SER A 101 -5.13 5.61 14.14
C SER A 101 -4.95 4.08 14.12
N TYR A 102 -6.01 3.32 13.88
CA TYR A 102 -5.97 1.85 13.78
C TYR A 102 -5.25 1.36 12.51
N ALA A 103 -5.51 1.99 11.37
CA ALA A 103 -4.86 1.65 10.11
C ALA A 103 -3.34 1.91 10.17
N ASP A 104 -2.94 3.08 10.70
CA ASP A 104 -1.54 3.46 10.86
C ASP A 104 -0.82 2.59 11.90
N ALA A 105 -1.48 2.27 13.02
CA ALA A 105 -0.94 1.33 14.00
C ALA A 105 -0.75 -0.08 13.38
N ASN A 106 -1.68 -0.49 12.51
CA ASN A 106 -1.57 -1.75 11.79
C ASN A 106 -0.39 -1.74 10.80
N GLU A 107 -0.25 -0.68 10.00
CA GLU A 107 0.86 -0.52 9.05
C GLU A 107 2.22 -0.56 9.78
N VAL A 108 2.34 0.09 10.96
CA VAL A 108 3.53 0.04 11.81
C VAL A 108 3.87 -1.39 12.26
N LYS A 109 2.90 -2.14 12.79
CA LYS A 109 3.16 -3.51 13.27
C LYS A 109 3.38 -4.50 12.12
N ALA A 110 2.60 -4.36 11.05
CA ALA A 110 2.65 -5.25 9.89
C ALA A 110 3.97 -5.10 9.13
N THR A 111 4.44 -3.86 8.89
CA THR A 111 5.76 -3.65 8.29
C THR A 111 6.87 -4.23 9.16
N ALA A 112 6.79 -4.07 10.49
CA ALA A 112 7.76 -4.67 11.41
C ALA A 112 7.80 -6.18 11.32
N LEU A 113 6.64 -6.83 11.26
CA LEU A 113 6.51 -8.27 11.11
C LEU A 113 7.03 -8.75 9.75
N ALA A 114 6.61 -8.09 8.67
CA ALA A 114 6.99 -8.44 7.30
C ALA A 114 8.52 -8.41 7.08
N ARG A 115 9.22 -7.41 7.64
CA ARG A 115 10.69 -7.32 7.59
C ARG A 115 11.41 -8.51 8.25
N THR A 116 10.75 -9.24 9.15
CA THR A 116 11.37 -10.44 9.76
C THR A 116 11.41 -11.64 8.81
N VAL A 117 10.55 -11.65 7.79
CA VAL A 117 10.40 -12.78 6.86
C VAL A 117 10.76 -12.46 5.41
N LEU A 118 10.57 -11.22 4.97
CA LEU A 118 10.93 -10.77 3.64
C LEU A 118 12.36 -10.22 3.65
N LYS A 119 13.32 -11.07 3.28
CA LYS A 119 14.76 -10.70 3.28
C LYS A 119 15.19 -10.00 2.00
N ASP A 120 14.68 -10.47 0.87
CA ASP A 120 15.09 -10.01 -0.47
C ASP A 120 14.16 -8.93 -1.05
N VAL A 121 13.02 -8.68 -0.39
CA VAL A 121 12.03 -7.66 -0.75
C VAL A 121 11.99 -6.61 0.35
N LYS A 122 12.24 -5.35 0.00
CA LYS A 122 12.17 -4.27 0.97
C LYS A 122 10.74 -4.03 1.43
N VAL A 123 10.60 -3.73 2.71
CA VAL A 123 9.36 -3.28 3.33
C VAL A 123 9.65 -1.93 3.99
N PRO A 124 8.79 -0.91 3.83
CA PRO A 124 9.09 0.43 4.32
C PRO A 124 9.41 0.47 5.82
N ILE A 125 10.40 1.29 6.16
CA ILE A 125 10.60 1.73 7.55
C ILE A 125 9.57 2.83 7.86
N ILE A 126 8.83 2.69 8.96
CA ILE A 126 7.98 3.76 9.47
C ILE A 126 8.79 4.70 10.36
N TYR A 127 8.84 5.98 9.99
CA TYR A 127 9.54 7.02 10.73
C TYR A 127 8.64 7.72 11.75
N PHE A 128 7.36 7.87 11.43
CA PHE A 128 6.38 8.55 12.27
C PHE A 128 4.95 8.09 11.96
N ALA A 129 4.11 7.92 12.97
CA ALA A 129 2.71 7.47 12.84
C ALA A 129 1.85 8.03 13.98
N ARG A 130 1.57 9.34 13.97
CA ARG A 130 0.84 10.04 15.06
C ARG A 130 0.10 11.27 14.55
N LYS A 131 -0.63 11.93 15.45
CA LYS A 131 -1.33 13.17 15.16
C LYS A 131 -0.40 14.39 15.21
N ILE A 132 -0.52 15.28 14.23
CA ILE A 132 0.03 16.64 14.23
C ILE A 132 -1.16 17.59 14.06
N ASN A 133 -1.31 18.56 14.97
CA ASN A 133 -2.45 19.49 14.97
C ASN A 133 -3.81 18.77 14.88
N GLY A 134 -3.94 17.63 15.57
CA GLY A 134 -5.15 16.82 15.61
C GLY A 134 -5.42 15.94 14.38
N ARG A 135 -4.51 15.89 13.39
CA ARG A 135 -4.65 15.10 12.16
C ARG A 135 -3.67 13.95 12.12
N ASP A 136 -4.12 12.77 11.70
CA ASP A 136 -3.25 11.60 11.54
C ASP A 136 -2.21 11.80 10.44
N VAL A 137 -0.97 11.47 10.76
CA VAL A 137 0.19 11.62 9.88
C VAL A 137 1.01 10.35 9.96
N LEU A 138 1.22 9.73 8.80
CA LEU A 138 2.12 8.60 8.62
C LEU A 138 3.28 9.05 7.72
N VAL A 139 4.51 8.82 8.16
CA VAL A 139 5.74 9.04 7.39
C VAL A 139 6.50 7.73 7.29
N GLN A 140 6.79 7.30 6.07
CA GLN A 140 7.46 6.04 5.79
C GLN A 140 8.53 6.17 4.70
N GLU A 141 9.47 5.24 4.68
CA GLU A 141 10.47 5.12 3.62
C GLU A 141 9.81 4.99 2.24
N ARG A 142 10.31 5.77 1.29
CA ARG A 142 10.01 5.63 -0.12
C ARG A 142 10.99 4.62 -0.72
N ILE A 143 10.49 3.48 -1.17
CA ILE A 143 11.33 2.43 -1.76
C ILE A 143 11.70 2.81 -3.20
N ALA A 144 13.00 2.74 -3.52
CA ALA A 144 13.52 3.05 -4.86
C ALA A 144 13.05 2.01 -5.90
N GLY A 145 12.64 2.50 -7.07
CA GLY A 145 12.15 1.69 -8.18
C GLY A 145 10.90 2.26 -8.84
N VAL A 146 10.17 1.40 -9.53
CA VAL A 146 8.94 1.72 -10.27
C VAL A 146 7.79 0.85 -9.78
N GLY A 147 6.61 1.41 -9.55
CA GLY A 147 5.40 0.65 -9.26
C GLY A 147 5.07 -0.30 -10.42
N LEU A 148 4.75 -1.56 -10.12
CA LEU A 148 4.49 -2.57 -11.14
C LEU A 148 3.28 -2.17 -12.01
N ASN A 149 2.30 -1.46 -11.45
CA ASN A 149 1.20 -0.86 -12.21
C ASN A 149 1.68 0.09 -13.32
N ILE A 150 2.78 0.81 -13.11
CA ILE A 150 3.35 1.71 -14.10
C ILE A 150 4.22 0.97 -15.12
N ALA A 151 5.01 0.00 -14.66
CA ALA A 151 5.81 -0.86 -15.54
C ALA A 151 4.94 -1.76 -16.43
N TRP A 152 3.71 -2.08 -15.99
CA TRP A 152 2.80 -3.07 -16.60
C TRP A 152 2.59 -2.90 -18.11
N GLN A 153 2.48 -1.65 -18.56
CA GLN A 153 2.24 -1.30 -19.97
C GLN A 153 3.48 -1.48 -20.87
N TYR A 154 4.66 -1.67 -20.28
CA TYR A 154 5.95 -1.74 -20.97
C TYR A 154 6.63 -3.11 -20.89
N ILE A 155 6.11 -4.01 -20.05
CA ILE A 155 6.67 -5.35 -19.84
C ILE A 155 5.92 -6.40 -20.67
N SER A 156 6.65 -7.43 -21.10
CA SER A 156 6.10 -8.56 -21.85
C SER A 156 5.23 -9.48 -20.98
N ALA A 157 4.43 -10.33 -21.63
CA ALA A 157 3.64 -11.36 -20.94
C ALA A 157 4.52 -12.33 -20.11
N ALA A 158 5.72 -12.66 -20.60
CA ALA A 158 6.67 -13.48 -19.86
C ALA A 158 7.13 -12.80 -18.56
N GLN A 159 7.43 -11.49 -18.60
CA GLN A 159 7.79 -10.72 -17.41
C GLN A 159 6.62 -10.61 -16.43
N LYS A 160 5.39 -10.40 -16.92
CA LYS A 160 4.18 -10.40 -16.07
C LYS A 160 4.03 -11.72 -15.30
N GLN A 161 4.27 -12.84 -15.97
CA GLN A 161 4.24 -14.16 -15.36
C GLN A 161 5.34 -14.34 -14.30
N LEU A 162 6.57 -13.91 -14.59
CA LEU A 162 7.67 -13.94 -13.62
C LEU A 162 7.36 -13.13 -12.36
N PHE A 163 6.79 -11.93 -12.50
CA PHE A 163 6.38 -11.12 -11.35
C PHE A 163 5.26 -11.78 -10.54
N LYS A 164 4.30 -12.46 -11.19
CA LYS A 164 3.25 -13.20 -10.48
C LYS A 164 3.85 -14.37 -9.68
N GLU A 165 4.81 -15.10 -10.26
CA GLU A 165 5.51 -16.19 -9.57
C GLU A 165 6.30 -15.66 -8.36
N GLU A 166 7.02 -14.56 -8.52
CA GLU A 166 7.72 -13.90 -7.40
C GLU A 166 6.75 -13.42 -6.31
N ALA A 167 5.60 -12.85 -6.70
CA ALA A 167 4.55 -12.47 -5.75
C ALA A 167 3.99 -13.68 -4.99
N ARG A 168 3.82 -14.83 -5.65
CA ARG A 168 3.39 -16.09 -5.00
C ARG A 168 4.46 -16.60 -4.02
N ASP A 169 5.74 -16.47 -4.32
CA ASP A 169 6.82 -16.80 -3.39
C ASP A 169 6.86 -15.87 -2.16
N ILE A 170 6.53 -14.59 -2.35
CA ILE A 170 6.34 -13.65 -1.24
C ILE A 170 5.16 -14.09 -0.37
N LEU A 171 4.01 -14.45 -0.95
CA LEU A 171 2.85 -14.96 -0.21
C LEU A 171 3.20 -16.21 0.61
N ARG A 172 3.93 -17.17 0.03
CA ARG A 172 4.45 -18.36 0.73
C ARG A 172 5.42 -18.03 1.86
N SER A 173 6.14 -16.92 1.76
CA SER A 173 7.06 -16.46 2.80
C SER A 173 6.31 -15.80 3.96
N LEU A 174 5.27 -15.01 3.65
CA LEU A 174 4.40 -14.41 4.65
C LEU A 174 3.59 -15.47 5.41
N SER A 175 3.12 -16.51 4.71
CA SER A 175 2.30 -17.58 5.31
C SER A 175 3.04 -18.41 6.35
N LYS A 176 4.37 -18.29 6.47
CA LYS A 176 5.18 -18.94 7.52
C LYS A 176 4.98 -18.31 8.89
N VAL A 177 4.42 -17.09 8.95
CA VAL A 177 4.13 -16.40 10.20
C VAL A 177 2.70 -16.73 10.63
N THR A 178 2.57 -17.44 11.73
CA THR A 178 1.28 -17.77 12.34
C THR A 178 0.84 -16.67 13.30
N PRO A 179 -0.48 -16.56 13.59
CA PRO A 179 -0.94 -15.69 14.67
C PRO A 179 -0.29 -16.07 16.02
N PRO A 180 -0.21 -15.12 16.98
CA PRO A 180 0.17 -15.43 18.35
C PRO A 180 -0.72 -16.53 18.95
N SER A 181 -0.14 -17.41 19.77
CA SER A 181 -0.62 -18.76 20.15
C SER A 181 -2.02 -18.89 20.78
N SER A 182 -2.74 -17.79 20.97
CA SER A 182 -4.10 -17.75 21.51
C SER A 182 -5.17 -17.28 20.51
N SER A 183 -4.77 -16.82 19.32
CA SER A 183 -5.73 -16.33 18.32
C SER A 183 -6.09 -17.43 17.34
N THR A 184 -7.37 -17.81 17.36
CA THR A 184 -7.98 -18.79 16.45
C THR A 184 -8.93 -18.11 15.46
N THR A 185 -8.96 -16.78 15.44
CA THR A 185 -9.88 -15.97 14.65
C THR A 185 -9.12 -15.05 13.71
N ARG A 186 -9.74 -14.75 12.57
CA ARG A 186 -9.23 -13.75 11.64
C ARG A 186 -9.15 -12.40 12.32
N SER A 187 -8.08 -11.68 12.04
CA SER A 187 -7.85 -10.36 12.62
C SER A 187 -6.85 -9.59 11.77
N TYR A 188 -6.92 -8.26 11.82
CA TYR A 188 -5.77 -7.44 11.45
C TYR A 188 -4.64 -7.63 12.47
N VAL A 189 -3.40 -7.25 12.12
CA VAL A 189 -2.25 -7.36 13.04
C VAL A 189 -2.47 -6.52 14.32
N VAL A 190 -3.11 -5.36 14.17
CA VAL A 190 -3.70 -4.59 15.25
C VAL A 190 -5.20 -4.82 15.21
N GLU A 191 -5.73 -5.44 16.27
CA GLU A 191 -7.15 -5.67 16.44
C GLU A 191 -7.94 -4.37 16.33
N ASP A 192 -9.03 -4.43 15.57
CA ASP A 192 -9.86 -3.29 15.22
C ASP A 192 -11.32 -3.71 15.43
N VAL A 193 -11.98 -3.04 16.38
CA VAL A 193 -13.35 -3.35 16.78
C VAL A 193 -14.39 -2.78 15.81
N ASP A 194 -13.99 -1.83 14.95
CA ASP A 194 -14.86 -1.23 13.93
C ASP A 194 -14.06 -0.91 12.65
N PRO A 195 -13.65 -1.95 11.90
CA PRO A 195 -12.84 -1.75 10.70
C PRO A 195 -13.61 -1.03 9.59
N LYS A 196 -14.95 -1.06 9.58
CA LYS A 196 -15.75 -0.27 8.63
C LYS A 196 -15.51 1.23 8.88
N ALA A 197 -15.54 1.68 10.14
CA ALA A 197 -15.30 3.08 10.47
C ALA A 197 -13.81 3.48 10.33
N HIS A 198 -12.89 2.71 10.90
CA HIS A 198 -11.48 3.12 10.98
C HIS A 198 -10.70 2.90 9.67
N ARG A 199 -11.07 1.89 8.88
CA ARG A 199 -10.35 1.53 7.63
C ARG A 199 -11.16 1.84 6.39
N GLY A 200 -12.45 2.12 6.52
CA GLY A 200 -13.33 2.37 5.39
C GLY A 200 -13.55 1.13 4.51
N ILE A 201 -13.46 -0.08 5.09
CA ILE A 201 -13.76 -1.30 4.34
C ILE A 201 -15.24 -1.36 3.99
N GLN A 202 -15.52 -1.91 2.81
CA GLN A 202 -16.88 -2.07 2.32
C GLN A 202 -17.57 -3.24 3.03
N GLU A 203 -18.91 -3.26 3.02
CA GLU A 203 -19.69 -4.32 3.65
C GLU A 203 -19.31 -5.71 3.14
N LEU A 204 -19.16 -5.87 1.82
CA LEU A 204 -18.72 -7.14 1.24
C LEU A 204 -17.35 -7.60 1.75
N GLU A 205 -16.40 -6.68 1.92
CA GLU A 205 -15.08 -7.04 2.47
C GLU A 205 -15.20 -7.48 3.93
N TYR A 206 -15.96 -6.72 4.73
CA TYR A 206 -16.23 -7.07 6.12
C TYR A 206 -16.85 -8.47 6.22
N ASP A 207 -17.84 -8.78 5.40
CA ASP A 207 -18.54 -10.06 5.44
C ASP A 207 -17.61 -11.21 5.03
N ILE A 208 -16.74 -11.02 4.04
CA ILE A 208 -15.75 -12.04 3.64
C ILE A 208 -14.79 -12.33 4.80
N ILE A 209 -14.29 -11.29 5.47
CA ILE A 209 -13.27 -11.43 6.52
C ILE A 209 -13.91 -11.92 7.84
N PHE A 210 -15.01 -11.32 8.28
CA PHE A 210 -15.52 -11.48 9.65
C PHE A 210 -16.82 -12.28 9.76
N SER A 211 -17.29 -12.93 8.69
CA SER A 211 -18.42 -13.87 8.77
C SER A 211 -18.10 -15.05 9.69
N GLU A 212 -19.04 -15.36 10.59
CA GLU A 212 -18.96 -16.48 11.55
C GLU A 212 -18.92 -17.86 10.87
N ASP A 213 -19.48 -17.97 9.66
CA ASP A 213 -19.59 -19.23 8.91
C ASP A 213 -18.27 -19.67 8.28
N ASN A 214 -17.32 -18.75 8.17
CA ASN A 214 -16.05 -19.02 7.53
C ASN A 214 -15.00 -19.22 8.64
N ARG A 215 -14.45 -20.42 8.78
CA ARG A 215 -13.33 -20.71 9.69
C ARG A 215 -12.10 -21.09 8.88
N ASP A 216 -11.05 -20.29 8.99
CA ASP A 216 -9.77 -20.59 8.37
C ASP A 216 -8.98 -21.53 9.26
N SER A 217 -8.67 -22.74 8.77
CA SER A 217 -7.76 -23.66 9.44
C SER A 217 -6.29 -23.29 9.23
N ASP A 218 -6.02 -22.35 8.32
CA ASP A 218 -4.72 -21.96 7.77
C ASP A 218 -4.40 -20.48 8.04
N LEU A 219 -4.83 -19.94 9.18
CA LEU A 219 -4.54 -18.56 9.56
C LEU A 219 -3.04 -18.29 9.52
N SER A 220 -2.65 -17.35 8.68
CA SER A 220 -1.27 -16.91 8.55
C SER A 220 -1.21 -15.44 8.16
N PHE A 221 -0.03 -14.84 8.30
CA PHE A 221 0.17 -13.43 8.01
C PHE A 221 0.01 -13.16 6.51
N MET A 222 -0.86 -12.22 6.17
CA MET A 222 -1.22 -11.84 4.81
C MET A 222 -1.12 -10.32 4.65
N HIS A 223 -0.69 -9.87 3.47
CA HIS A 223 -0.74 -8.46 3.09
C HIS A 223 -2.19 -7.96 2.92
N ASN A 224 -3.07 -8.80 2.36
CA ASN A 224 -4.49 -8.54 2.11
C ASN A 224 -4.80 -7.30 1.23
N ASP A 225 -3.79 -6.84 0.48
CA ASP A 225 -3.89 -5.81 -0.55
C ASP A 225 -2.75 -5.94 -1.57
N PHE A 226 -2.50 -7.16 -2.03
CA PHE A 226 -1.35 -7.46 -2.90
C PHE A 226 -1.64 -7.10 -4.36
N THR A 227 -1.73 -5.79 -4.63
CA THR A 227 -2.03 -5.24 -5.96
C THR A 227 -0.77 -4.82 -6.70
N LEU A 228 -0.90 -4.56 -8.01
CA LEU A 228 0.22 -4.09 -8.84
C LEU A 228 0.79 -2.74 -8.36
N SER A 229 -0.05 -1.84 -7.82
CA SER A 229 0.42 -0.54 -7.30
C SER A 229 1.24 -0.66 -6.03
N ASN A 230 1.09 -1.75 -5.29
CA ASN A 230 1.78 -1.98 -4.02
C ASN A 230 3.10 -2.73 -4.21
N CYS A 231 3.41 -3.18 -5.43
CA CYS A 231 4.67 -3.82 -5.79
C CYS A 231 5.63 -2.79 -6.42
N ILE A 232 6.84 -2.67 -5.87
CA ILE A 232 7.92 -1.87 -6.46
C ILE A 232 8.88 -2.81 -7.18
N VAL A 233 9.18 -2.53 -8.44
CA VAL A 233 10.02 -3.34 -9.31
C VAL A 233 11.23 -2.58 -9.84
N ASN A 234 12.30 -3.33 -10.07
CA ASN A 234 13.51 -2.87 -10.73
C ASN A 234 14.23 -4.06 -11.36
N ASN A 235 14.63 -3.96 -12.62
CA ASN A 235 15.39 -5.01 -13.35
C ASN A 235 14.78 -6.41 -13.21
N ASP A 236 13.51 -6.56 -13.62
CA ASP A 236 12.77 -7.85 -13.59
C ASP A 236 12.62 -8.48 -12.19
N LYS A 237 12.70 -7.68 -11.13
CA LYS A 237 12.53 -8.12 -9.74
C LYS A 237 11.59 -7.24 -8.96
N ILE A 238 10.77 -7.84 -8.10
CA ILE A 238 10.07 -7.15 -7.02
C ILE A 238 11.11 -6.79 -5.96
N VAL A 239 11.43 -5.50 -5.86
CA VAL A 239 12.40 -4.98 -4.89
C VAL A 239 11.73 -4.40 -3.65
N GLY A 240 10.41 -4.19 -3.67
CA GLY A 240 9.67 -3.74 -2.51
C GLY A 240 8.17 -4.05 -2.53
N LEU A 241 7.59 -4.12 -1.34
CA LEU A 241 6.15 -4.29 -1.10
C LEU A 241 5.68 -3.26 -0.07
N VAL A 242 4.69 -2.45 -0.44
CA VAL A 242 4.22 -1.29 0.34
C VAL A 242 2.73 -1.37 0.66
N ASP A 243 2.25 -0.47 1.51
CA ASP A 243 0.84 -0.32 1.88
C ASP A 243 0.26 -1.48 2.72
N TRP A 244 0.89 -1.70 3.86
CA TRP A 244 0.57 -2.81 4.77
C TRP A 244 -0.63 -2.51 5.70
N GLU A 245 -1.38 -1.43 5.45
CA GLU A 245 -2.47 -1.04 6.33
C GLU A 245 -3.55 -2.12 6.42
N MET A 246 -3.76 -2.93 5.38
CA MET A 246 -4.77 -4.00 5.35
C MET A 246 -4.30 -5.35 5.90
N ALA A 247 -3.03 -5.47 6.30
CA ALA A 247 -2.42 -6.73 6.67
C ALA A 247 -3.02 -7.34 7.95
N GLY A 248 -3.03 -8.67 8.01
CA GLY A 248 -3.64 -9.41 9.11
C GLY A 248 -3.36 -10.91 9.05
N TYR A 249 -3.98 -11.64 9.97
CA TYR A 249 -3.98 -13.09 10.01
C TYR A 249 -5.26 -13.60 9.35
N PHE A 250 -5.13 -14.07 8.12
CA PHE A 250 -6.23 -14.58 7.30
C PHE A 250 -5.79 -15.90 6.66
N GLY A 251 -6.73 -16.80 6.44
CA GLY A 251 -6.51 -18.00 5.63
C GLY A 251 -6.44 -17.64 4.15
N LEU A 252 -5.80 -18.52 3.38
CA LEU A 252 -5.51 -18.29 1.97
C LEU A 252 -6.80 -18.08 1.16
N LYS A 253 -7.83 -18.89 1.43
CA LYS A 253 -9.13 -18.80 0.76
C LYS A 253 -9.82 -17.45 1.03
N THR A 254 -9.75 -16.96 2.26
CA THR A 254 -10.34 -15.68 2.63
C THR A 254 -9.61 -14.52 1.94
N ALA A 255 -8.27 -14.52 1.99
CA ALA A 255 -7.46 -13.51 1.29
C ALA A 255 -7.70 -13.55 -0.24
N ALA A 256 -7.83 -14.74 -0.84
CA ALA A 256 -8.15 -14.91 -2.26
C ALA A 256 -9.51 -14.30 -2.64
N GLN A 257 -10.53 -14.48 -1.78
CA GLN A 257 -11.85 -13.88 -2.01
C GLN A 257 -11.81 -12.36 -1.94
N VAL A 258 -11.12 -11.78 -0.94
CA VAL A 258 -10.92 -10.33 -0.85
C VAL A 258 -10.18 -9.82 -2.09
N HIS A 259 -9.12 -10.51 -2.52
CA HIS A 259 -8.32 -10.15 -3.69
C HIS A 259 -9.17 -10.07 -4.97
N VAL A 260 -9.93 -11.12 -5.28
CA VAL A 260 -10.75 -11.21 -6.51
C VAL A 260 -11.98 -10.31 -6.46
N LYS A 261 -12.61 -10.15 -5.29
CA LYS A 261 -13.89 -9.42 -5.19
C LYS A 261 -13.72 -7.93 -4.92
N ILE A 262 -12.62 -7.53 -4.29
CA ILE A 262 -12.41 -6.16 -3.77
C ILE A 262 -11.15 -5.50 -4.35
N ARG A 263 -10.01 -6.20 -4.39
CA ARG A 263 -8.71 -5.57 -4.74
C ARG A 263 -8.38 -5.53 -6.22
N THR A 264 -8.99 -6.41 -7.00
CA THR A 264 -8.71 -6.54 -8.43
C THR A 264 -9.92 -6.20 -9.29
N PRO A 265 -9.70 -5.78 -10.55
CA PRO A 265 -10.78 -5.54 -11.48
C PRO A 265 -11.58 -6.82 -11.73
N ARG A 266 -12.90 -6.68 -11.92
CA ARG A 266 -13.78 -7.81 -12.26
C ARG A 266 -14.29 -7.66 -13.68
N ARG A 267 -14.55 -8.78 -14.35
CA ARG A 267 -14.98 -8.78 -15.76
C ARG A 267 -16.24 -7.94 -15.96
N GLU A 268 -17.17 -8.00 -15.00
CA GLU A 268 -18.44 -7.28 -15.03
C GLU A 268 -18.25 -5.75 -15.04
N ASN A 269 -17.11 -5.25 -14.53
CA ASN A 269 -16.79 -3.82 -14.54
C ASN A 269 -16.50 -3.31 -15.97
N PHE A 270 -16.24 -4.19 -16.93
CA PHE A 270 -15.84 -3.85 -18.30
C PHE A 270 -16.84 -4.26 -19.37
N THR A 271 -17.97 -4.87 -19.01
CA THR A 271 -18.99 -5.35 -19.95
C THR A 271 -19.46 -4.27 -20.93
N ALA A 272 -19.52 -3.00 -20.50
CA ALA A 272 -19.95 -1.88 -21.33
C ALA A 272 -18.87 -1.37 -22.32
N LEU A 273 -17.60 -1.78 -22.18
CA LEU A 273 -16.48 -1.22 -22.93
C LEU A 273 -16.11 -2.01 -24.20
N ASN A 274 -16.77 -3.15 -24.48
CA ASN A 274 -16.52 -3.99 -25.66
C ASN A 274 -15.01 -4.25 -25.92
N LEU A 275 -14.24 -4.50 -24.86
CA LEU A 275 -12.81 -4.77 -24.96
C LEU A 275 -12.56 -6.14 -25.61
N SER A 276 -11.43 -6.29 -26.31
CA SER A 276 -11.02 -7.60 -26.81
C SER A 276 -10.67 -8.55 -25.66
N GLU A 277 -10.78 -9.85 -25.91
CA GLU A 277 -10.40 -10.88 -24.93
C GLU A 277 -8.94 -10.75 -24.47
N ASP A 278 -8.02 -10.39 -25.37
CA ASP A 278 -6.62 -10.17 -25.02
C ASP A 278 -6.45 -9.02 -24.02
N VAL A 279 -7.17 -7.91 -24.21
CA VAL A 279 -7.14 -6.77 -23.29
C VAL A 279 -7.78 -7.13 -21.95
N LEU A 280 -8.91 -7.85 -21.97
CA LEU A 280 -9.56 -8.31 -20.74
C LEU A 280 -8.67 -9.28 -19.97
N ASN A 281 -8.01 -10.22 -20.65
CA ASN A 281 -7.10 -11.16 -20.02
C ASN A 281 -5.90 -10.45 -19.39
N ASP A 282 -5.40 -9.37 -20.01
CA ASP A 282 -4.32 -8.57 -19.43
C ASP A 282 -4.76 -7.80 -18.17
N ILE A 283 -5.97 -7.25 -18.17
CA ILE A 283 -6.57 -6.55 -17.03
C ILE A 283 -6.80 -7.52 -15.85
N LEU A 284 -7.33 -8.71 -16.14
CA LEU A 284 -7.68 -9.73 -15.15
C LEU A 284 -6.49 -10.63 -14.80
N PHE A 285 -5.32 -10.41 -15.41
CA PHE A 285 -4.16 -11.28 -15.30
C PHE A 285 -3.73 -11.50 -13.84
N TRP A 286 -3.94 -10.52 -12.96
CA TRP A 286 -3.50 -10.59 -11.57
C TRP A 286 -4.52 -11.25 -10.62
N ASN A 287 -5.71 -11.61 -11.10
CA ASN A 287 -6.82 -12.09 -10.26
C ASN A 287 -6.55 -13.47 -9.65
N ASP A 288 -5.81 -14.32 -10.35
CA ASP A 288 -5.44 -15.68 -9.93
C ASP A 288 -4.20 -15.70 -9.00
N LEU A 289 -3.75 -14.56 -8.48
CA LEU A 289 -2.52 -14.48 -7.68
C LEU A 289 -2.50 -15.52 -6.54
N TYR A 290 -3.65 -15.73 -5.90
CA TYR A 290 -3.80 -16.63 -4.76
C TYR A 290 -4.13 -18.09 -5.15
N GLU A 291 -4.17 -18.42 -6.44
CA GLU A 291 -4.26 -19.81 -6.92
C GLU A 291 -2.85 -20.45 -6.88
N VAL A 292 -2.40 -20.81 -5.67
CA VAL A 292 -1.06 -21.35 -5.37
C VAL A 292 -1.06 -22.82 -4.95
#